data_AF-A0A6A4V8R1-F1
#
_entry.id   AF-A0A6A4V8R1-F1
#
_cell.length_a   1.000
_cell.length_b   1.000
_cell.length_c   1.000
_cell.angle_alpha   90.00
_cell.angle_beta   90.00
_cell.angle_gamma   90.00
#
_symmetry.space_group_name_H-M   'P 1'
#
loop_
_entity.id
_entity.type
_entity.pdbx_description
1 polymer ?
#
loop_
_entity_poly.entity_id
_entity_poly.type
_entity_poly.pdbx_seq_one_letter_code
_entity_poly.pdbx_strand_id
1 'polypeptide(L)'
;MTERDLGKCLKQVQRCYAANRRAARPVQFLLTSMEGESRRLMDANDGWQNWDVRIERDHLLDVLPHEKVTYLTSDSEHQLDKLEPGRAYVIGGLVDHNHHKGECLRRAREAGIAHARLPIDDFVEMKTRKVLTIDHVFSILLLVAGGSGWRQALQQVLPARKGAIIKGETSDGDCSTETTESVGDGGPAHASTAMFKFMHKKHPVPAERLRHQKELFRYAKTAQHGFPSKPSALAYDPTLSLMAIGTKSGAINVYPFLT
;
A
#
# COMPACT_ATOMS: atom_id res chain seq x y z
N MET A 1 -10.06 -20.95 4.54
CA MET A 1 -8.75 -20.30 4.85
C MET A 1 -8.31 -20.73 6.24
N THR A 2 -7.00 -20.83 6.47
CA THR A 2 -6.49 -20.97 7.85
C THR A 2 -6.71 -19.66 8.63
N GLU A 3 -6.69 -19.70 9.97
CA GLU A 3 -6.77 -18.48 10.81
C GLU A 3 -5.67 -17.47 10.43
N ARG A 4 -4.47 -17.97 10.09
CA ARG A 4 -3.34 -17.15 9.63
C ARG A 4 -3.64 -16.42 8.33
N ASP A 5 -4.23 -17.10 7.35
CA ASP A 5 -4.56 -16.48 6.06
C ASP A 5 -5.78 -15.56 6.17
N LEU A 6 -6.74 -15.89 7.02
CA LEU A 6 -7.84 -14.99 7.37
C LEU A 6 -7.33 -13.71 8.04
N GLY A 7 -6.36 -13.80 8.95
CA GLY A 7 -5.69 -12.63 9.51
C GLY A 7 -4.95 -11.78 8.46
N LYS A 8 -4.40 -12.39 7.40
CA LYS A 8 -3.83 -11.65 6.26
C LYS A 8 -4.93 -10.98 5.42
N CYS A 9 -6.07 -11.65 5.24
CA CYS A 9 -7.23 -11.10 4.54
C CYS A 9 -7.74 -9.84 5.26
N LEU A 10 -7.99 -9.92 6.56
CA LEU A 10 -8.45 -8.78 7.37
C LEU A 10 -7.44 -7.62 7.39
N LYS A 11 -6.13 -7.92 7.40
CA LYS A 11 -5.10 -6.88 7.24
C LYS A 11 -5.15 -6.18 5.88
N GLN A 12 -5.49 -6.88 4.80
CA GLN A 12 -5.70 -6.25 3.50
C GLN A 12 -6.97 -5.39 3.49
N VAL A 13 -8.05 -5.86 4.13
CA VAL A 13 -9.28 -5.05 4.32
C VAL A 13 -8.99 -3.76 5.11
N GLN A 14 -8.19 -3.83 6.17
CA GLN A 14 -7.71 -2.66 6.91
C GLN A 14 -6.98 -1.66 6.01
N ARG A 15 -6.13 -2.14 5.08
CA ARG A 15 -5.45 -1.28 4.09
C ARG A 15 -6.43 -0.67 3.10
N CYS A 16 -7.43 -1.43 2.64
CA CYS A 16 -8.49 -0.91 1.77
C CYS A 16 -9.21 0.26 2.44
N TYR A 17 -9.63 0.09 3.70
CA TYR A 17 -10.29 1.15 4.46
C TYR A 17 -9.38 2.39 4.62
N ALA A 18 -8.12 2.17 4.99
CA ALA A 18 -7.16 3.26 5.18
C ALA A 18 -6.85 4.00 3.85
N ALA A 19 -6.84 3.31 2.72
CA ALA A 19 -6.70 3.92 1.40
C ALA A 19 -7.96 4.72 1.03
N ASN A 20 -9.15 4.15 1.21
CA ASN A 20 -10.42 4.80 0.91
C ASN A 20 -10.60 6.11 1.69
N ARG A 21 -10.28 6.09 2.99
CA ARG A 21 -10.33 7.26 3.88
C ARG A 21 -9.43 8.42 3.45
N ARG A 22 -8.38 8.15 2.67
CA ARG A 22 -7.42 9.17 2.20
C ARG A 22 -7.62 9.54 0.74
N ALA A 23 -8.51 8.86 0.03
CA ALA A 23 -8.76 9.18 -1.36
C ALA A 23 -9.45 10.53 -1.49
N ALA A 24 -9.08 11.28 -2.53
CA ALA A 24 -9.79 12.50 -2.90
C ALA A 24 -11.27 12.23 -3.25
N ARG A 25 -11.57 11.03 -3.76
CA ARG A 25 -12.91 10.56 -4.08
C ARG A 25 -13.13 9.16 -3.47
N PRO A 26 -13.48 9.07 -2.17
CA PRO A 26 -13.78 7.80 -1.53
C PRO A 26 -14.97 7.10 -2.20
N VAL A 27 -14.94 5.77 -2.23
CA VAL A 27 -16.07 4.95 -2.67
C VAL A 27 -16.89 4.46 -1.48
N GLN A 28 -18.14 4.09 -1.74
CA GLN A 28 -18.94 3.36 -0.75
C GLN A 28 -18.35 1.97 -0.55
N PHE A 29 -17.84 1.70 0.65
CA PHE A 29 -17.17 0.45 0.96
C PHE A 29 -18.11 -0.46 1.78
N LEU A 30 -18.36 -1.66 1.26
CA LEU A 30 -19.24 -2.66 1.83
C LEU A 30 -18.45 -3.96 2.10
N LEU A 31 -18.56 -4.48 3.31
CA LEU A 31 -18.11 -5.82 3.69
C LEU A 31 -19.35 -6.69 3.93
N THR A 32 -19.45 -7.83 3.26
CA THR A 32 -20.57 -8.78 3.37
C THR A 32 -20.07 -10.12 3.88
N SER A 33 -21.00 -10.98 4.32
CA SER A 33 -20.67 -12.28 4.92
C SER A 33 -19.68 -12.16 6.09
N MET A 34 -19.74 -11.05 6.84
CA MET A 34 -18.87 -10.79 7.99
C MET A 34 -19.41 -11.52 9.23
N GLU A 35 -19.22 -12.84 9.24
CA GLU A 35 -19.66 -13.75 10.30
C GLU A 35 -18.59 -14.79 10.67
N GLY A 36 -18.89 -15.60 11.70
CA GLY A 36 -18.01 -16.66 12.19
C GLY A 36 -16.60 -16.18 12.54
N GLU A 37 -15.58 -16.91 12.07
CA GLU A 37 -14.18 -16.61 12.35
C GLU A 37 -13.72 -15.24 11.81
N SER A 38 -14.28 -14.80 10.67
CA SER A 38 -13.93 -13.49 10.10
C SER A 38 -14.36 -12.36 11.02
N ARG A 39 -15.55 -12.49 11.62
CA ARG A 39 -16.08 -11.53 12.58
C ARG A 39 -15.35 -11.62 13.92
N ARG A 40 -15.12 -12.83 14.45
CA ARG A 40 -14.36 -13.04 15.70
C ARG A 40 -12.98 -12.38 15.65
N LEU A 41 -12.25 -12.54 14.55
CA LEU A 41 -10.92 -11.93 14.39
C LEU A 41 -10.97 -10.42 14.15
N MET A 42 -12.04 -9.92 13.53
CA MET A 42 -12.26 -8.48 13.38
C MET A 42 -12.51 -7.84 14.75
N ASP A 43 -13.37 -8.46 15.57
CA ASP A 43 -13.71 -8.04 16.93
C ASP A 43 -12.51 -8.03 17.88
N ALA A 44 -11.48 -8.85 17.61
CA ALA A 44 -10.23 -8.85 18.37
C ALA A 44 -9.34 -7.62 18.12
N ASN A 45 -9.63 -6.80 17.10
CA ASN A 45 -8.92 -5.54 16.85
C ASN A 45 -9.79 -4.36 17.29
N ASP A 46 -9.24 -3.45 18.09
CA ASP A 46 -10.00 -2.27 18.52
C ASP A 46 -10.22 -1.28 17.37
N GLY A 47 -11.38 -0.63 17.36
CA GLY A 47 -11.65 0.58 16.58
C GLY A 47 -12.26 0.35 15.19
N TRP A 48 -12.48 -0.90 14.76
CA TRP A 48 -13.19 -1.18 13.51
C TRP A 48 -14.65 -0.72 13.55
N GLN A 49 -15.26 -0.67 14.74
CA GLN A 49 -16.64 -0.21 14.94
C GLN A 49 -16.84 1.26 14.55
N ASN A 50 -15.75 2.03 14.55
CA ASN A 50 -15.75 3.45 14.19
C ASN A 50 -15.43 3.66 12.70
N TRP A 51 -15.34 2.59 11.91
CA TRP A 51 -15.08 2.72 10.50
C TRP A 51 -16.32 3.20 9.76
N ASP A 52 -16.10 4.16 8.87
CA ASP A 52 -17.12 4.60 7.90
C ASP A 52 -17.19 3.59 6.74
N VAL A 53 -17.72 2.40 7.05
CA VAL A 53 -17.85 1.24 6.17
C VAL A 53 -19.16 0.54 6.51
N ARG A 54 -19.92 0.13 5.48
CA ARG A 54 -21.10 -0.70 5.69
C ARG A 54 -20.65 -2.15 5.91
N ILE A 55 -21.02 -2.74 7.04
CA ILE A 55 -20.60 -4.11 7.41
C ILE A 55 -21.86 -4.94 7.64
N GLU A 56 -22.04 -5.94 6.79
CA GLU A 56 -23.22 -6.82 6.77
C GLU A 56 -22.83 -8.26 7.10
N ARG A 57 -23.71 -8.92 7.86
CA ARG A 57 -23.58 -10.36 8.14
C ARG A 57 -24.04 -11.20 6.96
N ASP A 58 -25.04 -10.72 6.23
CA ASP A 58 -25.69 -11.44 5.14
C ASP A 58 -24.82 -11.52 3.88
N HIS A 59 -25.17 -12.45 2.98
CA HIS A 59 -24.47 -12.62 1.72
C HIS A 59 -24.73 -11.43 0.78
N LEU A 60 -23.76 -11.15 -0.11
CA LEU A 60 -23.80 -9.95 -0.96
C LEU A 60 -25.08 -9.82 -1.81
N LEU A 61 -25.67 -10.95 -2.19
CA LEU A 61 -26.88 -11.01 -3.02
C LEU A 61 -28.16 -10.80 -2.23
N ASP A 62 -28.12 -10.91 -0.90
CA ASP A 62 -29.25 -10.61 -0.03
C ASP A 62 -29.33 -9.10 0.26
N VAL A 63 -28.22 -8.38 0.06
CA VAL A 63 -28.08 -6.94 0.39
C VAL A 63 -27.98 -6.03 -0.82
N LEU A 64 -27.73 -6.57 -2.02
CA LEU A 64 -27.60 -5.83 -3.27
C LEU A 64 -28.39 -6.50 -4.41
N PRO A 65 -29.02 -5.72 -5.31
CA PRO A 65 -29.69 -6.27 -6.49
C PRO A 65 -28.70 -6.97 -7.42
N HIS A 66 -29.04 -8.17 -7.90
CA HIS A 66 -28.17 -9.03 -8.70
C HIS A 66 -27.65 -8.31 -9.96
N GLU A 67 -28.50 -7.55 -10.63
CA GLU A 67 -28.19 -6.83 -11.88
C GLU A 67 -27.16 -5.71 -11.70
N LYS A 68 -27.00 -5.23 -10.46
CA LYS A 68 -26.03 -4.18 -10.09
C LYS A 68 -24.71 -4.75 -9.59
N VAL A 69 -24.53 -6.07 -9.56
CA VAL A 69 -23.31 -6.70 -9.04
C VAL A 69 -22.42 -7.17 -10.18
N THR A 70 -21.11 -6.92 -10.06
CA THR A 70 -20.08 -7.51 -10.92
C THR A 70 -18.95 -8.07 -10.09
N TYR A 71 -18.72 -9.38 -10.18
CA TYR A 71 -17.67 -10.08 -9.46
C TYR A 71 -16.32 -9.97 -10.19
N LEU A 72 -15.31 -9.43 -9.52
CA LEU A 72 -13.97 -9.31 -10.07
C LEU A 72 -13.14 -10.58 -9.85
N THR A 73 -12.61 -11.14 -10.93
CA THR A 73 -11.77 -12.33 -10.90
C THR A 73 -10.79 -12.33 -12.07
N SER A 74 -9.54 -12.75 -11.84
CA SER A 74 -8.52 -12.85 -12.90
C SER A 74 -8.86 -13.90 -13.95
N ASP A 75 -9.71 -14.86 -13.62
CA ASP A 75 -10.05 -16.00 -14.48
C ASP A 75 -11.21 -15.69 -15.46
N SER A 76 -11.83 -14.51 -15.35
CA SER A 76 -12.95 -14.10 -16.21
C SER A 76 -12.49 -13.86 -17.65
N GLU A 77 -13.27 -14.35 -18.61
CA GLU A 77 -13.13 -14.09 -20.03
C GLU A 77 -13.48 -12.63 -20.41
N HIS A 78 -14.35 -11.98 -19.63
CA HIS A 78 -14.74 -10.58 -19.85
C HIS A 78 -13.77 -9.63 -19.18
N GLN A 79 -13.34 -8.60 -19.91
CA GLN A 79 -12.50 -7.52 -19.41
C GLN A 79 -13.35 -6.35 -18.92
N LEU A 80 -12.90 -5.68 -17.85
CA LEU A 80 -13.53 -4.48 -17.32
C LEU A 80 -12.91 -3.22 -17.95
N ASP A 81 -13.64 -2.57 -18.86
CA ASP A 81 -13.14 -1.40 -19.58
C ASP A 81 -13.38 -0.08 -18.83
N LYS A 82 -14.49 0.01 -18.08
CA LYS A 82 -14.87 1.21 -17.32
C LYS A 82 -15.66 0.85 -16.06
N LEU A 83 -15.59 1.74 -15.07
CA LEU A 83 -16.46 1.66 -13.90
C LEU A 83 -17.80 2.35 -14.20
N GLU A 84 -18.89 1.66 -13.92
CA GLU A 84 -20.26 2.14 -14.13
C GLU A 84 -20.82 2.72 -12.82
N PRO A 85 -21.37 3.95 -12.85
CA PRO A 85 -22.07 4.50 -11.70
C PRO A 85 -23.22 3.61 -11.24
N GLY A 86 -23.34 3.38 -9.93
CA GLY A 86 -24.41 2.57 -9.34
C GLY A 86 -24.21 1.05 -9.44
N ARG A 87 -23.08 0.60 -10.00
CA ARG A 87 -22.67 -0.81 -10.01
C ARG A 87 -21.74 -1.11 -8.84
N ALA A 88 -21.92 -2.27 -8.21
CA ALA A 88 -21.09 -2.78 -7.13
C ALA A 88 -20.06 -3.78 -7.68
N TYR A 89 -18.78 -3.46 -7.48
CA TYR A 89 -17.66 -4.31 -7.90
C TYR A 89 -17.17 -5.14 -6.72
N VAL A 90 -17.34 -6.46 -6.80
CA VAL A 90 -17.05 -7.38 -5.71
C VAL A 90 -15.62 -7.91 -5.82
N ILE A 91 -14.87 -7.82 -4.73
CA ILE A 91 -13.54 -8.42 -4.59
C ILE A 91 -13.67 -9.59 -3.62
N GLY A 92 -13.19 -10.77 -4.00
CA GLY A 92 -13.20 -11.93 -3.11
C GLY A 92 -12.36 -11.70 -1.85
N GLY A 93 -12.96 -11.85 -0.67
CA GLY A 93 -12.29 -11.82 0.63
C GLY A 93 -11.47 -13.09 0.89
N LEU A 94 -10.54 -13.42 -0.01
CA LEU A 94 -9.81 -14.69 -0.04
C LEU A 94 -8.30 -14.46 -0.11
N VAL A 95 -7.57 -15.15 0.76
CA VAL A 95 -6.13 -15.33 0.68
C VAL A 95 -5.85 -16.82 0.61
N ASP A 96 -5.60 -17.31 -0.61
CA ASP A 96 -5.44 -18.74 -0.90
C ASP A 96 -4.06 -19.07 -1.50
N HIS A 97 -3.17 -18.09 -1.64
CA HIS A 97 -1.90 -18.22 -2.37
C HIS A 97 -2.08 -18.74 -3.81
N ASN A 98 -3.25 -18.50 -4.42
CA ASN A 98 -3.66 -19.00 -5.73
C ASN A 98 -3.69 -20.53 -5.83
N HIS A 99 -4.11 -21.21 -4.76
CA HIS A 99 -4.38 -22.65 -4.75
C HIS A 99 -5.74 -22.97 -5.38
N HIS A 100 -6.73 -22.07 -5.28
CA HIS A 100 -8.11 -22.29 -5.71
C HIS A 100 -8.42 -21.52 -7.00
N LYS A 101 -7.77 -21.93 -8.10
CA LYS A 101 -8.00 -21.32 -9.42
C LYS A 101 -9.46 -21.46 -9.83
N GLY A 102 -10.06 -20.39 -10.35
CA GLY A 102 -11.43 -20.40 -10.87
C GLY A 102 -12.53 -20.37 -9.82
N GLU A 103 -12.23 -20.40 -8.51
CA GLU A 103 -13.28 -20.48 -7.48
C GLU A 103 -14.19 -19.25 -7.46
N CYS A 104 -13.61 -18.05 -7.57
CA CYS A 104 -14.39 -16.80 -7.69
C CYS A 104 -15.27 -16.78 -8.96
N LEU A 105 -14.74 -17.28 -10.08
CA LEU A 105 -15.48 -17.34 -11.34
C LEU A 105 -16.64 -18.34 -11.26
N ARG A 106 -16.38 -19.52 -10.69
CA ARG A 106 -17.38 -20.57 -10.47
C ARG A 106 -18.55 -20.02 -9.64
N ARG A 107 -18.26 -19.35 -8.51
CA ARG A 107 -19.28 -18.72 -7.66
C ARG A 107 -20.09 -17.66 -8.41
N ALA A 108 -19.44 -16.80 -9.20
CA ALA A 108 -20.15 -15.79 -9.97
C ALA A 108 -21.10 -16.40 -11.01
N ARG A 109 -20.66 -17.45 -11.70
CA ARG A 109 -21.47 -18.18 -12.70
C ARG A 109 -22.64 -18.92 -12.06
N GLU A 110 -22.40 -19.63 -10.96
CA GLU A 110 -23.45 -20.34 -10.22
C GLU A 110 -24.51 -19.38 -9.67
N ALA A 111 -24.10 -18.19 -9.24
CA ALA A 111 -24.99 -17.13 -8.79
C ALA A 111 -25.67 -16.35 -9.93
N GLY A 112 -25.28 -16.57 -11.19
CA GLY A 112 -25.83 -15.86 -12.35
C GLY A 112 -25.53 -14.37 -12.38
N ILE A 113 -24.44 -13.92 -11.74
CA ILE A 113 -24.03 -12.50 -11.73
C ILE A 113 -22.93 -12.22 -12.75
N ALA A 114 -22.87 -10.97 -13.20
CA ALA A 114 -21.81 -10.53 -14.11
C ALA A 114 -20.44 -10.71 -13.44
N HIS A 115 -19.43 -11.04 -14.25
CA HIS A 115 -18.04 -11.13 -13.80
C HIS A 115 -17.09 -10.49 -14.80
N ALA A 116 -15.96 -9.97 -14.30
CA ALA A 116 -14.96 -9.33 -15.14
C ALA A 116 -13.54 -9.46 -14.55
N ARG A 117 -12.52 -9.42 -15.41
CA ARG A 117 -11.11 -9.26 -15.02
C ARG A 117 -10.66 -7.82 -15.24
N LEU A 118 -9.65 -7.38 -14.48
CA LEU A 118 -9.01 -6.09 -14.73
C LEU A 118 -8.21 -6.12 -16.06
N PRO A 119 -8.06 -4.97 -16.76
CA PRO A 119 -7.32 -4.87 -18.01
C PRO A 119 -5.79 -4.83 -17.77
N ILE A 120 -5.25 -5.82 -17.05
CA ILE A 120 -3.82 -5.85 -16.68
C ILE A 120 -2.96 -6.11 -17.93
N ASP A 121 -3.44 -6.98 -18.80
CA ASP A 121 -2.72 -7.53 -19.97
C ASP A 121 -2.36 -6.46 -21.01
N ASP A 122 -3.20 -5.43 -21.08
CA ASP A 122 -3.06 -4.33 -22.03
C ASP A 122 -1.91 -3.39 -21.65
N PHE A 123 -1.58 -3.32 -20.35
CA PHE A 123 -0.66 -2.30 -19.83
C PHE A 123 0.59 -2.88 -19.17
N VAL A 124 0.55 -4.14 -18.74
CA VAL A 124 1.61 -4.72 -17.92
C VAL A 124 2.03 -6.08 -18.42
N GLU A 125 3.30 -6.19 -18.82
CA GLU A 125 3.95 -7.46 -19.09
C GLU A 125 4.60 -7.97 -17.80
N MET A 126 4.02 -9.02 -17.22
CA MET A 126 4.53 -9.67 -16.02
C MET A 126 4.97 -11.10 -16.34
N LYS A 127 6.18 -11.47 -15.92
CA LYS A 127 6.65 -12.88 -15.95
C LYS A 127 5.93 -13.76 -14.93
N THR A 128 5.26 -13.15 -13.95
CA THR A 128 4.54 -13.87 -12.89
C THR A 128 3.04 -13.86 -13.13
N ARG A 129 2.33 -14.74 -12.42
CA ARG A 129 0.86 -14.86 -12.49
C ARG A 129 0.19 -13.54 -12.14
N LYS A 130 -0.90 -13.23 -12.85
CA LYS A 130 -1.65 -11.96 -12.76
C LYS A 130 -2.75 -11.97 -11.69
N VAL A 131 -2.48 -12.63 -10.57
CA VAL A 131 -3.38 -12.65 -9.40
C VAL A 131 -2.90 -11.58 -8.43
N LEU A 132 -3.71 -10.55 -8.24
CA LEU A 132 -3.42 -9.42 -7.35
C LEU A 132 -4.02 -9.66 -5.96
N THR A 133 -3.46 -8.98 -4.97
CA THR A 133 -4.00 -8.98 -3.60
C THR A 133 -5.25 -8.10 -3.51
N ILE A 134 -6.08 -8.33 -2.48
CA ILE A 134 -7.34 -7.61 -2.25
C ILE A 134 -7.09 -6.10 -2.19
N ASP A 135 -6.06 -5.69 -1.45
CA ASP A 135 -5.67 -4.29 -1.29
C ASP A 135 -5.17 -3.64 -2.58
N HIS A 136 -4.49 -4.40 -3.45
CA HIS A 136 -4.09 -3.89 -4.76
C HIS A 136 -5.30 -3.69 -5.69
N VAL A 137 -6.19 -4.69 -5.80
CA VAL A 137 -7.40 -4.57 -6.63
C VAL A 137 -8.24 -3.38 -6.15
N PHE A 138 -8.47 -3.27 -4.85
CA PHE A 138 -9.22 -2.16 -4.27
C PHE A 138 -8.58 -0.80 -4.58
N SER A 139 -7.26 -0.68 -4.40
CA SER A 139 -6.54 0.58 -4.67
C SER A 139 -6.59 0.98 -6.15
N ILE A 140 -6.52 0.02 -7.07
CA ILE A 140 -6.68 0.28 -8.51
C ILE A 140 -8.08 0.83 -8.79
N LEU A 141 -9.13 0.17 -8.29
CA LEU A 141 -10.51 0.64 -8.47
C LEU A 141 -10.74 2.03 -7.88
N LEU A 142 -10.15 2.30 -6.71
CA LEU A 142 -10.24 3.59 -6.04
C LEU A 142 -9.62 4.72 -6.87
N LEU A 143 -8.44 4.49 -7.48
CA LEU A 143 -7.82 5.45 -8.37
C LEU A 143 -8.65 5.68 -9.65
N VAL A 144 -9.16 4.60 -10.25
CA VAL A 144 -9.98 4.68 -11.48
C VAL A 144 -11.31 5.39 -11.20
N ALA A 145 -11.98 5.09 -10.09
CA ALA A 145 -13.17 5.82 -9.65
C ALA A 145 -12.87 7.29 -9.32
N GLY A 146 -11.61 7.58 -8.97
CA GLY A 146 -11.07 8.92 -8.78
C GLY A 146 -10.80 9.70 -10.08
N GLY A 147 -10.87 9.05 -11.24
CA GLY A 147 -10.62 9.64 -12.55
C GLY A 147 -9.28 9.28 -13.20
N SER A 148 -8.45 8.47 -12.54
CA SER A 148 -7.22 7.97 -13.16
C SER A 148 -7.51 6.95 -14.27
N GLY A 149 -6.69 6.93 -15.31
CA GLY A 149 -6.72 5.86 -16.31
C GLY A 149 -6.20 4.54 -15.74
N TRP A 150 -6.63 3.41 -16.31
CA TRP A 150 -6.21 2.05 -15.89
C TRP A 150 -4.69 1.88 -15.85
N ARG A 151 -3.99 2.34 -16.90
CA ARG A 151 -2.52 2.30 -16.99
C ARG A 151 -1.86 2.99 -15.78
N GLN A 152 -2.28 4.22 -15.49
CA GLN A 152 -1.75 5.02 -14.39
C GLN A 152 -2.02 4.34 -13.04
N ALA A 153 -3.25 3.86 -12.83
CA ALA A 153 -3.63 3.18 -11.59
C ALA A 153 -2.82 1.89 -11.37
N LEU A 154 -2.62 1.09 -12.43
CA LEU A 154 -1.81 -0.13 -12.39
C LEU A 154 -0.34 0.18 -12.10
N GLN A 155 0.24 1.20 -12.73
CA GLN A 155 1.63 1.61 -12.49
C GLN A 155 1.86 2.10 -11.06
N GLN A 156 0.91 2.86 -10.50
CA GLN A 156 1.02 3.39 -9.16
C GLN A 156 0.91 2.32 -8.08
N VAL A 157 0.06 1.31 -8.29
CA VAL A 157 -0.24 0.29 -7.28
C VAL A 157 0.68 -0.92 -7.38
N LEU A 158 1.07 -1.32 -8.60
CA LEU A 158 1.90 -2.51 -8.79
C LEU A 158 3.37 -2.17 -8.52
N PRO A 159 4.08 -2.92 -7.66
CA PRO A 159 5.46 -2.61 -7.33
C PRO A 159 6.37 -2.79 -8.55
N ALA A 160 7.17 -1.75 -8.86
CA ALA A 160 8.16 -1.75 -9.95
C ALA A 160 9.15 -2.94 -9.93
N ARG A 161 9.31 -3.59 -8.76
CA ARG A 161 10.25 -4.71 -8.55
C ARG A 161 9.71 -6.11 -8.87
N LYS A 162 8.49 -6.25 -9.44
CA LYS A 162 7.95 -7.56 -9.88
C LYS A 162 8.09 -7.83 -11.39
N GLY A 163 9.02 -7.15 -12.07
CA GLY A 163 9.25 -7.36 -13.50
C GLY A 163 8.07 -6.96 -14.38
N ALA A 164 7.29 -5.98 -13.92
CA ALA A 164 6.24 -5.33 -14.67
C ALA A 164 6.89 -4.36 -15.67
N ILE A 165 7.01 -4.76 -16.92
CA ILE A 165 7.44 -3.89 -18.01
C ILE A 165 6.17 -3.29 -18.63
N ILE A 166 6.13 -1.97 -18.73
CA ILE A 166 5.01 -1.25 -19.31
C ILE A 166 5.13 -1.33 -20.83
N LYS A 167 4.06 -1.75 -21.53
CA LYS A 167 4.05 -1.71 -23.00
C LYS A 167 3.88 -0.26 -23.48
N GLY A 168 4.85 0.24 -24.25
CA GLY A 168 4.71 1.47 -25.05
C GLY A 168 5.46 2.72 -24.58
N GLU A 169 6.72 2.62 -24.12
CA GLU A 169 7.62 3.77 -24.21
C GLU A 169 8.25 3.80 -25.61
N THR A 170 7.76 4.67 -26.49
CA THR A 170 8.59 5.22 -27.57
C THR A 170 9.52 6.25 -26.93
N SER A 171 10.80 5.91 -26.79
CA SER A 171 11.85 6.87 -26.50
C SER A 171 12.11 7.70 -27.76
N ASP A 172 11.28 8.71 -28.00
CA ASP A 172 11.59 9.77 -28.96
C ASP A 172 12.36 10.87 -28.22
N GLY A 173 13.64 11.00 -28.55
CA GLY A 173 14.46 12.11 -28.08
C GLY A 173 15.95 11.80 -27.91
N ASP A 174 16.55 11.05 -28.84
CA ASP A 174 18.00 11.13 -29.06
C ASP A 174 18.28 12.51 -29.69
N CYS A 175 18.87 13.41 -28.91
CA CYS A 175 19.50 14.61 -29.44
C CYS A 175 20.97 14.56 -29.03
N SER A 176 21.75 14.06 -29.98
CA SER A 176 23.19 14.14 -30.02
C SER A 176 23.62 15.60 -30.13
N THR A 177 24.34 16.07 -29.12
CA THR A 177 25.29 17.18 -29.28
C THR A 177 26.66 16.67 -28.90
N GLU A 178 27.46 16.42 -29.95
CA GLU A 178 28.91 16.35 -29.89
C GLU A 178 29.46 17.64 -29.25
N THR A 179 30.39 17.51 -28.32
CA THR A 179 31.52 18.44 -28.28
C THR A 179 32.73 17.81 -27.59
N THR A 180 33.84 17.98 -28.28
CA THR A 180 35.16 17.39 -28.16
C THR A 180 35.95 17.75 -26.91
N GLU A 181 36.81 16.83 -26.48
CA GLU A 181 37.86 17.01 -25.48
C GLU A 181 38.94 18.03 -25.92
N SER A 182 39.51 18.77 -24.95
CA SER A 182 40.89 19.25 -25.05
C SER A 182 41.54 19.40 -23.67
N VAL A 183 42.74 18.84 -23.54
CA VAL A 183 43.64 18.80 -22.39
C VAL A 183 44.48 20.09 -22.31
N GLY A 184 44.82 20.57 -21.09
CA GLY A 184 45.84 21.60 -20.88
C GLY A 184 46.18 21.83 -19.39
N ASP A 185 47.45 21.62 -19.05
CA ASP A 185 48.13 21.65 -17.75
C ASP A 185 48.55 23.06 -17.27
N GLY A 186 48.82 23.24 -15.97
CA GLY A 186 49.60 24.36 -15.42
C GLY A 186 49.10 25.00 -14.10
N GLY A 187 49.71 24.67 -12.96
CA GLY A 187 49.77 25.55 -11.76
C GLY A 187 51.06 26.39 -11.73
N PRO A 188 51.48 27.05 -10.62
CA PRO A 188 50.85 27.25 -9.29
C PRO A 188 50.99 28.69 -8.70
N ALA A 189 50.38 28.96 -7.52
CA ALA A 189 50.99 29.56 -6.29
C ALA A 189 50.03 30.42 -5.39
N HIS A 190 49.88 29.95 -4.14
CA HIS A 190 49.78 30.63 -2.81
C HIS A 190 48.95 31.93 -2.60
N ALA A 191 48.21 32.16 -1.49
CA ALA A 191 48.33 31.76 -0.07
C ALA A 191 46.95 31.83 0.65
N SER A 192 46.52 30.81 1.41
CA SER A 192 46.71 30.58 2.86
C SER A 192 45.64 31.21 3.78
N THR A 193 44.84 30.36 4.45
CA THR A 193 44.52 30.48 5.88
C THR A 193 44.16 29.09 6.41
N ALA A 194 44.86 28.66 7.46
CA ALA A 194 44.93 27.29 7.95
C ALA A 194 43.69 26.84 8.75
N MET A 195 43.26 25.59 8.53
CA MET A 195 42.28 24.89 9.38
C MET A 195 42.94 24.25 10.59
N PHE A 196 42.55 24.66 11.80
CA PHE A 196 42.82 23.94 13.03
C PHE A 196 41.94 22.67 13.10
N LYS A 197 42.53 21.48 12.94
CA LYS A 197 41.89 20.19 13.22
C LYS A 197 42.08 19.83 14.70
N PHE A 198 41.03 20.00 15.51
CA PHE A 198 40.97 19.43 16.86
C PHE A 198 40.72 17.91 16.77
N MET A 199 41.72 17.10 17.13
CA MET A 199 41.57 15.66 17.32
C MET A 199 40.98 15.37 18.71
N HIS A 200 39.67 15.15 18.79
CA HIS A 200 39.09 14.51 19.96
C HIS A 200 39.42 13.02 19.96
N LYS A 201 40.34 12.59 20.84
CA LYS A 201 40.48 11.18 21.24
C LYS A 201 39.14 10.71 21.80
N LYS A 202 38.37 9.93 21.02
CA LYS A 202 37.22 9.19 21.53
C LYS A 202 37.73 8.09 22.45
N HIS A 203 37.41 8.17 23.75
CA HIS A 203 37.56 7.02 24.63
C HIS A 203 36.66 5.87 24.13
N PRO A 204 37.15 4.62 24.08
CA PRO A 204 36.33 3.48 23.71
C PRO A 204 35.19 3.33 24.71
N VAL A 205 33.96 3.34 24.20
CA VAL A 205 32.74 3.15 25.00
C VAL A 205 32.72 1.69 25.48
N PRO A 206 32.52 1.40 26.78
CA PRO A 206 32.48 0.03 27.29
C PRO A 206 31.41 -0.82 26.58
N ALA A 207 31.72 -2.09 26.29
CA ALA A 207 30.85 -2.99 25.53
C ALA A 207 29.46 -3.18 26.18
N GLU A 208 29.38 -3.15 27.51
CA GLU A 208 28.11 -3.17 28.24
C GLU A 208 27.23 -1.95 27.93
N ARG A 209 27.82 -0.76 27.85
CA ARG A 209 27.08 0.47 27.52
C ARG A 209 26.53 0.42 26.09
N LEU A 210 27.27 -0.17 25.14
CA LEU A 210 26.80 -0.42 23.78
C LEU A 210 25.67 -1.47 23.72
N ARG A 211 25.72 -2.50 24.57
CA ARG A 211 24.64 -3.49 24.71
C ARG A 211 23.36 -2.86 25.27
N HIS A 212 23.47 -2.15 26.40
CA HIS A 212 22.33 -1.45 26.98
C HIS A 212 21.77 -0.38 26.04
N GLN A 213 22.61 0.31 25.26
CA GLN A 213 22.11 1.24 24.25
C GLN A 213 21.30 0.54 23.14
N LYS A 214 21.73 -0.65 22.70
CA LYS A 214 20.97 -1.46 21.71
C LYS A 214 19.68 -2.06 22.28
N GLU A 215 19.65 -2.39 23.56
CA GLU A 215 18.46 -2.94 24.24
C GLU A 215 17.46 -1.85 24.63
N LEU A 216 17.92 -0.75 25.21
CA LEU A 216 17.09 0.35 25.71
C LEU A 216 16.62 1.31 24.60
N PHE A 217 17.46 1.54 23.58
CA PHE A 217 17.18 2.47 22.48
C PHE A 217 17.13 1.74 21.14
N ARG A 218 16.47 0.57 21.10
CA ARG A 218 16.22 -0.12 19.84
C ARG A 218 15.35 0.77 18.93
N TYR A 219 16.01 1.51 18.04
CA TYR A 219 15.33 2.26 16.99
C TYR A 219 14.80 1.27 15.96
N ALA A 220 13.52 0.93 16.06
CA ALA A 220 12.82 0.17 15.03
C ALA A 220 12.13 1.18 14.10
N LYS A 221 12.54 1.22 12.83
CA LYS A 221 11.79 1.97 11.80
C LYS A 221 10.46 1.26 11.58
N THR A 222 9.42 1.70 12.30
CA THR A 222 8.07 1.14 12.21
C THR A 222 7.23 2.02 11.29
N ALA A 223 6.74 1.46 10.19
CA ALA A 223 5.75 2.12 9.34
C ALA A 223 4.36 1.93 9.95
N GLN A 224 4.12 2.47 11.14
CA GLN A 224 2.79 2.52 11.71
C GLN A 224 2.00 3.65 11.05
N HIS A 225 0.87 3.29 10.45
CA HIS A 225 -0.07 4.25 9.87
C HIS A 225 -1.06 4.65 10.96
N GLY A 226 -1.21 5.96 11.22
CA GLY A 226 -2.13 6.49 12.24
C GLY A 226 -1.45 6.86 13.57
N PHE A 227 -2.25 7.36 14.50
CA PHE A 227 -1.82 7.69 15.87
C PHE A 227 -1.61 6.39 16.68
N PRO A 228 -0.64 6.36 17.63
CA PRO A 228 -0.46 5.20 18.48
C PRO A 228 -1.69 4.95 19.35
N SER A 229 -1.90 3.69 19.74
CA SER A 229 -2.93 3.37 20.73
C SER A 229 -2.56 3.97 22.10
N LYS A 230 -3.52 4.61 22.76
CA LYS A 230 -3.39 5.22 24.10
C LYS A 230 -2.25 6.26 24.20
N PRO A 231 -2.32 7.37 23.44
CA PRO A 231 -1.34 8.45 23.56
C PRO A 231 -1.40 9.05 24.98
N SER A 232 -0.24 9.39 25.52
CA SER A 232 -0.11 9.99 26.86
C SER A 232 0.69 11.29 26.87
N ALA A 233 1.46 11.57 25.83
CA ALA A 233 2.21 12.81 25.68
C ALA A 233 2.38 13.18 24.20
N LEU A 234 2.49 14.48 23.92
CA LEU A 234 2.69 15.05 22.57
C LEU A 234 3.75 16.14 22.66
N ALA A 235 4.66 16.18 21.68
CA ALA A 235 5.63 17.26 21.50
C ALA A 235 5.78 17.59 20.01
N TYR A 236 6.01 18.87 19.70
CA TYR A 236 6.26 19.35 18.35
C TYR A 236 7.52 20.22 18.33
N ASP A 237 8.38 19.98 17.33
CA ASP A 237 9.55 20.79 17.05
C ASP A 237 9.33 21.58 15.74
N PRO A 238 9.22 22.92 15.80
CA PRO A 238 8.98 23.74 14.62
C PRO A 238 10.18 23.86 13.69
N THR A 239 11.40 23.67 14.20
CA THR A 239 12.64 23.81 13.41
C THR A 239 12.85 22.58 12.54
N LEU A 240 12.63 21.40 13.13
CA LEU A 240 12.80 20.12 12.46
C LEU A 240 11.54 19.63 11.74
N SER A 241 10.41 20.33 11.92
CA SER A 241 9.10 19.90 11.42
C SER A 241 8.77 18.46 11.83
N LEU A 242 9.04 18.14 13.10
CA LEU A 242 8.82 16.82 13.68
C LEU A 242 7.74 16.89 14.75
N MET A 243 6.83 15.92 14.74
CA MET A 243 5.88 15.68 15.82
C MET A 243 6.20 14.35 16.49
N ALA A 244 6.30 14.32 17.82
CA ALA A 244 6.55 13.12 18.60
C ALA A 244 5.37 12.82 19.53
N ILE A 245 4.96 11.55 19.58
CA ILE A 245 3.84 11.09 20.41
C ILE A 245 4.32 9.96 21.31
N GLY A 246 4.22 10.18 22.63
CA GLY A 246 4.52 9.20 23.66
C GLY A 246 3.29 8.38 24.03
N THR A 247 3.51 7.10 24.35
CA THR A 247 2.48 6.15 24.81
C THR A 247 2.69 5.76 26.26
N LYS A 248 1.64 5.26 26.92
CA LYS A 248 1.73 4.77 28.32
C LYS A 248 2.70 3.60 28.51
N SER A 249 3.06 2.88 27.45
CA SER A 249 4.06 1.80 27.48
C SER A 249 5.50 2.29 27.31
N GLY A 250 5.72 3.60 27.16
CA GLY A 250 7.04 4.20 26.98
C GLY A 250 7.54 4.24 25.53
N ALA A 251 6.73 3.80 24.55
CA ALA A 251 7.09 3.96 23.14
C ALA A 251 6.88 5.43 22.69
N ILE A 252 7.81 5.93 21.87
CA ILE A 252 7.75 7.26 21.24
C ILE A 252 7.70 7.07 19.72
N ASN A 253 6.62 7.57 19.10
CA ASN A 253 6.47 7.60 17.65
C ASN A 253 6.79 9.00 17.12
N VAL A 254 7.69 9.09 16.14
CA VAL A 254 8.12 10.35 15.52
C VAL A 254 7.57 10.44 14.10
N TYR A 255 6.83 11.50 13.83
CA TYR A 255 6.19 11.80 12.55
C TYR A 255 6.91 12.98 11.90
N PRO A 256 7.57 12.78 10.75
CA PRO A 256 8.06 13.88 9.95
C PRO A 256 6.91 14.51 9.17
N PHE A 257 6.79 15.84 9.22
CA PHE A 257 6.02 16.55 8.22
C PHE A 257 6.85 16.63 6.95
N LEU A 258 6.34 16.07 5.85
CA LEU A 258 6.88 16.32 4.52
C LEU A 258 6.39 17.71 4.12
N THR A 259 7.24 18.72 4.27
CA THR A 259 7.07 20.04 3.63
C THR A 259 7.31 19.93 2.15
#